data_AF-A0ABD4AZM8-F1
#
_entry.id   AF-A0ABD4AZM8-F1
#
_cell.length_a   1.000
_cell.length_b   1.000
_cell.length_c   1.000
_cell.angle_alpha   90.00
_cell.angle_beta   90.00
_cell.angle_gamma   90.00
#
_symmetry.space_group_name_H-M   'P 1'
#
loop_
_entity.id
_entity.type
_entity.pdbx_description
1 polymer ?
#
loop_
_entity_poly.entity_id
_entity_poly.type
_entity_poly.pdbx_seq_one_letter_code
_entity_poly.pdbx_strand_id
1 'polypeptide(L)'
;MRQRQSAAQGRPRRRSRTTPTARHVKALAREAGVQYVPTFGDHWAAAVTRLAGDEVNSDATDDLLVALTRAGKLSPSDLVRLVMAHHRGLKTHV
;
A
#
# COMPACT_ATOMS: atom_id res chain seq x y z
N MET A 1 1.70 -34.50 -12.12
CA MET A 1 0.51 -33.77 -11.66
C MET A 1 0.83 -32.28 -11.61
N ARG A 2 0.20 -31.46 -12.47
CA ARG A 2 0.34 -30.00 -12.46
C ARG A 2 -0.73 -29.43 -11.54
N GLN A 3 -0.35 -28.78 -10.44
CA GLN A 3 -1.24 -27.84 -9.77
C GLN A 3 -0.66 -26.44 -9.93
N ARG A 4 -1.24 -25.73 -10.91
CA ARG A 4 -1.25 -24.28 -10.97
C ARG A 4 -2.16 -23.81 -9.83
N GLN A 5 -1.58 -23.24 -8.77
CA GLN A 5 -2.34 -22.43 -7.83
C GLN A 5 -1.93 -20.98 -8.01
N SER A 6 -2.46 -20.36 -9.07
CA SER A 6 -2.52 -18.90 -9.21
C SER A 6 -3.72 -18.40 -8.42
N ALA A 7 -3.55 -18.26 -7.11
CA ALA A 7 -4.46 -17.47 -6.28
C ALA A 7 -3.83 -16.09 -6.07
N ALA A 8 -3.77 -15.29 -7.16
CA ALA A 8 -3.66 -13.85 -7.01
C ALA A 8 -4.98 -13.40 -6.39
N GLN A 9 -4.99 -13.30 -5.06
CA GLN A 9 -6.09 -12.73 -4.31
C GLN A 9 -6.22 -11.27 -4.73
N GLY A 10 -7.09 -10.99 -5.69
CA GLY A 10 -7.48 -9.65 -6.05
C GLY A 10 -8.20 -9.03 -4.86
N ARG A 11 -7.46 -8.33 -4.00
CA ARG A 11 -8.03 -7.52 -2.92
C ARG A 11 -9.08 -6.59 -3.56
N PRO A 12 -10.33 -6.56 -3.07
CA PRO A 12 -11.33 -5.66 -3.61
C PRO A 12 -10.79 -4.23 -3.50
N ARG A 13 -10.69 -3.53 -4.64
CA ARG A 13 -10.22 -2.15 -4.71
C ARG A 13 -11.21 -1.26 -3.98
N ARG A 14 -11.08 -1.12 -2.66
CA ARG A 14 -11.80 -0.11 -1.89
C ARG A 14 -11.52 1.23 -2.57
N ARG A 15 -12.58 1.95 -2.94
CA ARG A 15 -12.47 3.31 -3.48
C ARG A 15 -11.79 4.15 -2.41
N SER A 16 -10.50 4.44 -2.59
CA SER A 16 -9.77 5.29 -1.65
C SER A 16 -10.40 6.68 -1.69
N ARG A 17 -10.78 7.18 -0.52
CA ARG A 17 -11.20 8.58 -0.39
C ARG A 17 -10.01 9.43 -0.83
N THR A 18 -10.24 10.32 -1.79
CA THR A 18 -9.17 11.09 -2.40
C THR A 18 -8.74 12.22 -1.47
N THR A 19 -7.83 11.95 -0.54
CA THR A 19 -7.19 12.98 0.30
C THR A 19 -6.15 13.77 -0.51
N PRO A 20 -5.75 14.99 -0.08
CA PRO A 20 -4.64 15.71 -0.70
C PRO A 20 -3.37 14.86 -0.78
N THR A 21 -3.06 14.10 0.28
CA THR A 21 -1.94 13.16 0.30
C THR A 21 -2.09 12.06 -0.75
N ALA A 22 -3.28 11.46 -0.89
CA ALA A 22 -3.51 10.42 -1.91
C ALA A 22 -3.31 10.95 -3.34
N ARG A 23 -3.70 12.19 -3.62
CA ARG A 23 -3.43 12.85 -4.91
C ARG A 23 -1.93 13.04 -5.15
N HIS A 24 -1.22 13.53 -4.14
CA HIS A 24 0.21 13.75 -4.23
C HIS A 24 0.98 12.45 -4.48
N VAL A 25 0.71 11.40 -3.70
CA VAL A 25 1.35 10.08 -3.84
C VAL A 25 1.07 9.48 -5.22
N LYS A 26 -0.16 9.60 -5.72
CA LYS A 26 -0.51 9.11 -7.06
C LYS A 26 0.22 9.86 -8.18
N ALA A 27 0.39 11.18 -8.05
CA ALA A 27 1.17 11.98 -8.99
C ALA A 27 2.65 11.55 -8.97
N LEU A 28 3.24 11.43 -7.78
CA LEU A 28 4.63 11.01 -7.60
C LEU A 28 4.88 9.61 -8.18
N ALA A 29 3.98 8.66 -7.94
CA ALA A 29 4.06 7.31 -8.51
C ALA A 29 4.01 7.33 -10.04
N ARG A 30 3.13 8.16 -10.62
CA ARG A 30 3.02 8.32 -12.07
C ARG A 30 4.30 8.91 -12.68
N GLU A 31 4.82 9.99 -12.10
CA GLU A 31 6.05 10.65 -12.55
C GLU A 31 7.26 9.72 -12.46
N ALA A 32 7.33 8.90 -11.42
CA ALA A 32 8.40 7.94 -11.23
C ALA A 32 8.23 6.62 -12.02
N GLY A 33 7.08 6.41 -12.68
CA GLY A 33 6.75 5.15 -13.34
C GLY A 33 6.60 3.96 -12.40
N VAL A 34 6.28 4.20 -11.12
CA VAL A 34 6.19 3.18 -10.07
C VAL A 34 4.74 2.73 -9.91
N GLN A 35 4.55 1.42 -9.81
CA GLN A 35 3.28 0.80 -9.44
C GLN A 35 3.51 -0.18 -8.30
N TYR A 36 2.50 -0.34 -7.44
CA TYR A 36 2.54 -1.40 -6.43
C TYR A 36 2.29 -2.75 -7.07
N VAL A 37 3.24 -3.67 -6.88
CA VAL A 37 3.11 -5.08 -7.22
C VAL A 37 3.40 -5.86 -5.93
N PRO A 38 2.44 -6.64 -5.41
CA PRO A 38 2.67 -7.46 -4.22
C PRO A 38 3.87 -8.38 -4.42
N THR A 39 4.78 -8.37 -3.46
CA THR A 39 5.93 -9.27 -3.42
C THR A 39 5.71 -10.40 -2.43
N PHE A 40 6.60 -11.39 -2.47
CA PHE A 40 6.64 -12.43 -1.45
C PHE A 40 6.77 -11.86 -0.03
N GLY A 41 7.57 -10.81 0.15
CA GLY A 41 7.72 -10.14 1.46
C GLY A 41 6.40 -9.55 1.97
N ASP A 42 5.62 -8.95 1.07
CA ASP A 42 4.31 -8.38 1.41
C ASP A 42 3.31 -9.47 1.84
N HIS A 43 3.30 -10.60 1.12
CA HIS A 43 2.46 -11.75 1.47
C HIS A 43 2.90 -12.44 2.76
N TRP A 44 4.22 -12.58 2.98
CA TRP A 44 4.78 -13.15 4.19
C TRP A 44 4.42 -12.31 5.40
N ALA A 45 4.62 -10.99 5.32
CA ALA A 45 4.25 -10.06 6.39
C ALA A 45 2.76 -10.17 6.72
N ALA A 46 1.88 -10.16 5.71
CA ALA A 46 0.44 -10.33 5.91
C ALA A 46 0.09 -11.68 6.57
N ALA A 47 0.75 -12.77 6.18
CA ALA A 47 0.52 -14.09 6.75
C ALA A 47 0.96 -14.18 8.22
N VAL A 48 2.12 -13.60 8.56
CA VAL A 48 2.62 -13.56 9.95
C VAL A 48 1.77 -12.66 10.83
N THR A 49 1.34 -11.49 10.34
CA THR A 49 0.43 -10.62 11.09
C THR A 49 -0.89 -11.31 11.38
N ARG A 50 -1.47 -12.00 10.37
CA ARG A 50 -2.69 -12.81 10.58
C ARG A 50 -2.47 -13.95 11.58
N LEU A 51 -1.32 -14.60 11.56
CA LEU A 51 -0.99 -15.66 12.51
C LEU A 51 -0.90 -15.13 13.95
N ALA A 52 -0.44 -13.89 14.13
CA ALA A 52 -0.43 -13.22 15.43
C ALA A 52 -1.83 -12.76 15.91
N GLY A 53 -2.87 -12.97 15.09
CA GLY A 53 -4.24 -12.53 15.40
C GLY A 53 -4.55 -11.10 14.96
N ASP A 54 -3.62 -10.43 14.28
CA ASP A 54 -3.78 -9.06 13.79
C ASP A 54 -4.18 -9.04 12.30
N GLU A 55 -4.77 -7.93 11.84
CA GLU A 55 -5.05 -7.70 10.42
C GLU A 55 -4.50 -6.35 9.95
N VAL A 56 -3.72 -6.35 8.86
CA VAL A 56 -3.25 -5.12 8.20
C VAL A 56 -4.19 -4.76 7.06
N ASN A 57 -4.99 -3.72 7.27
CA ASN A 57 -5.87 -3.16 6.23
C ASN A 57 -5.19 -1.97 5.54
N SER A 58 -4.33 -2.25 4.56
CA SER A 58 -3.72 -1.23 3.69
C SER A 58 -4.65 -0.82 2.55
N ASP A 59 -4.62 0.46 2.18
CA ASP A 59 -5.29 0.97 1.00
C ASP A 59 -4.32 1.19 -0.17
N ALA A 60 -4.85 1.56 -1.34
CA ALA A 60 -4.02 1.76 -2.53
C ALA A 60 -2.98 2.89 -2.39
N THR A 61 -3.20 3.86 -1.48
CA THR A 61 -2.23 4.93 -1.20
C THR A 61 -1.08 4.37 -0.36
N ASP A 62 -1.39 3.61 0.69
CA ASP A 62 -0.39 2.95 1.53
C ASP A 62 0.50 2.01 0.72
N ASP A 63 -0.11 1.21 -0.16
CA ASP A 63 0.59 0.29 -1.05
C ASP A 63 1.53 1.03 -2.03
N LEU A 64 1.10 2.18 -2.58
CA LEU A 64 1.95 3.01 -3.45
C LEU A 64 3.13 3.64 -2.69
N LEU A 65 2.92 4.06 -1.45
CA LEU A 65 3.98 4.60 -0.61
C LEU A 65 5.07 3.54 -0.36
N VAL A 66 4.68 2.30 -0.05
CA VAL A 66 5.62 1.18 0.08
C VAL A 66 6.39 0.93 -1.22
N ALA A 67 5.70 0.93 -2.37
CA ALA A 67 6.33 0.73 -3.67
C ALA A 67 7.35 1.83 -4.01
N LEU A 68 7.01 3.09 -3.75
CA LEU A 68 7.90 4.24 -3.96
C LEU A 68 9.14 4.17 -3.09
N THR A 69 9.00 3.78 -1.82
CA THR A 69 10.14 3.60 -0.92
C THR A 69 11.02 2.45 -1.35
N ARG A 70 10.44 1.32 -1.75
CA ARG A 70 11.17 0.16 -2.28
C ARG A 70 11.95 0.52 -3.56
N ALA A 71 11.39 1.39 -4.41
CA ALA A 71 12.04 1.89 -5.62
C ALA A 71 13.08 3.01 -5.36
N GLY A 72 13.31 3.39 -4.10
CA GLY A 72 14.24 4.46 -3.72
C GLY A 72 13.78 5.87 -4.10
N LYS A 73 12.49 6.04 -4.46
CA LYS A 73 11.90 7.34 -4.85
C LYS A 73 11.35 8.12 -3.66
N LEU A 74 11.25 7.47 -2.50
CA LEU A 74 10.78 8.05 -1.26
C LEU A 74 11.65 7.53 -0.11
N SER A 75 12.09 8.41 0.78
CA SER A 75 12.83 8.00 1.98
C SER A 75 11.90 7.26 2.96
N PRO A 76 12.43 6.35 3.81
CA PRO A 76 11.61 5.71 4.85
C PRO A 76 10.98 6.70 5.84
N SER A 77 11.63 7.83 6.13
CA SER A 77 11.07 8.86 7.00
C SER A 77 9.90 9.59 6.34
N ASP A 78 9.99 9.88 5.03
CA ASP A 78 8.90 10.51 4.30
C ASP A 78 7.71 9.57 4.09
N LEU A 79 7.96 8.27 3.92
CA LEU A 79 6.93 7.23 3.97
C LEU A 79 6.08 7.35 5.23
N VAL A 80 6.72 7.34 6.40
CA VAL A 80 6.01 7.40 7.69
C VAL A 80 5.21 8.71 7.80
N ARG A 81 5.80 9.85 7.40
CA ARG A 81 5.11 11.16 7.40
C ARG A 81 3.87 11.15 6.51
N LEU A 82 3.97 10.59 5.30
CA LEU A 82 2.88 10.56 4.33
C LEU A 82 1.77 9.58 4.73
N VAL A 83 2.11 8.41 5.30
CA VAL A 83 1.11 7.47 5.86
C VAL A 83 0.31 8.17 6.96
N MET A 84 0.99 8.81 7.92
CA MET A 84 0.32 9.53 8.99
C MET A 84 -0.59 10.66 8.46
N ALA A 85 -0.10 11.43 7.49
CA ALA A 85 -0.88 12.51 6.87
C ALA A 85 -2.11 11.97 6.11
N HIS A 86 -1.94 10.87 5.38
CA HIS A 86 -3.02 10.21 4.64
C HIS A 86 -4.10 9.72 5.61
N HIS A 87 -3.72 8.97 6.65
CA HIS A 87 -4.63 8.41 7.64
C HIS A 87 -5.32 9.49 8.48
N ARG A 88 -4.63 10.60 8.79
CA ARG A 88 -5.26 11.78 9.41
C ARG A 88 -6.34 12.36 8.51
N GLY A 89 -6.04 12.56 7.23
CA GLY A 89 -7.00 13.07 6.26
C GLY A 89 -8.22 12.17 6.05
N LEU A 90 -8.08 10.85 6.24
CA LEU A 90 -9.21 9.92 6.21
C LEU A 90 -10.13 10.07 7.43
N LYS A 91 -9.56 10.31 8.62
CA LYS A 91 -10.31 10.46 9.88
C LYS A 91 -11.06 11.80 9.99
N THR A 92 -10.54 12.88 9.42
CA THR A 92 -11.12 14.24 9.54
C THR A 92 -12.42 14.44 8.73
N HIS A 93 -12.82 13.49 7.89
CA HIS A 93 -14.01 13.62 7.05
C HIS A 93 -15.02 12.47 7.25
N VAL A 94 -15.08 11.94 8.47
CA VAL A 94 -16.14 11.06 8.99
C VAL A 94 -16.94 11.88 10.00
#